data_AF-A0A1I0QVS6-F1
#
_entry.id   AF-A0A1I0QVS6-F1
#
_cell.length_a   1.000
_cell.length_b   1.000
_cell.length_c   1.000
_cell.angle_alpha   90.00
_cell.angle_beta   90.00
_cell.angle_gamma   90.00
#
_symmetry.space_group_name_H-M   'P 1'
#
loop_
_entity.id
_entity.type
_entity.pdbx_description
1 polymer ?
#
loop_
_entity_poly.entity_id
_entity_poly.type
_entity_poly.pdbx_seq_one_letter_code
_entity_poly.pdbx_strand_id
1 'polypeptide(L)'
;MRDFLRYDYEVSKKRLIPAFVIFIIAVLYSLFTGVAQNIDFFSATLGLIGIGLLVGGLIYSWRVAAGIMKPGGYNEYTNETFYYGGISGAALQFGLGIVLGCMLGGILFAIDILRTIIFIIYSKKTANKEYLN
;
A
#
# COMPACT_ATOMS: atom_id res chain seq x y z
N MET A 1 10.97 -17.11 -18.30
CA MET A 1 10.89 -15.64 -18.08
C MET A 1 9.46 -15.10 -18.14
N ARG A 2 8.64 -15.52 -19.11
CA ARG A 2 7.23 -15.10 -19.24
C ARG A 2 6.35 -15.53 -18.04
N ASP A 3 6.56 -16.73 -17.50
CA ASP A 3 5.75 -17.24 -16.38
C ASP A 3 6.06 -16.53 -15.06
N PHE A 4 7.33 -16.15 -14.85
CA PHE A 4 7.74 -15.31 -13.71
C PHE A 4 7.07 -13.94 -13.76
N LEU A 5 7.09 -13.28 -14.92
CA LEU A 5 6.45 -11.98 -15.12
C LEU A 5 4.91 -12.04 -14.92
N ARG A 6 4.28 -13.15 -15.33
CA ARG A 6 2.84 -13.36 -15.14
C ARG A 6 2.49 -13.58 -13.67
N TYR A 7 3.29 -14.34 -12.94
CA TYR A 7 3.13 -14.53 -11.49
C TYR A 7 3.28 -13.20 -10.73
N ASP A 8 4.34 -12.43 -11.01
CA ASP A 8 4.59 -11.14 -10.35
C ASP A 8 3.48 -10.12 -10.66
N TYR A 9 2.92 -10.14 -11.88
CA TYR A 9 1.75 -9.34 -12.24
C TYR A 9 0.49 -9.73 -11.47
N GLU A 10 0.15 -11.02 -11.37
CA GLU A 10 -1.04 -11.48 -10.63
C GLU A 10 -0.97 -11.14 -9.14
N VAL A 11 0.23 -11.23 -8.54
CA VAL A 11 0.45 -10.83 -7.14
C VAL A 11 0.31 -9.31 -6.98
N SER A 12 0.89 -8.53 -7.90
CA SER A 12 0.80 -7.06 -7.88
C SER A 12 -0.63 -6.57 -8.08
N LYS A 13 -1.36 -7.15 -9.05
CA LYS A 13 -2.74 -6.80 -9.39
C LYS A 13 -3.69 -6.92 -8.19
N LYS A 14 -3.55 -7.98 -7.40
CA LYS A 14 -4.38 -8.19 -6.17
C LYS A 14 -4.19 -7.07 -5.14
N ARG A 15 -3.02 -6.42 -5.11
CA ARG A 15 -2.73 -5.28 -4.21
C ARG A 15 -3.13 -3.96 -4.86
N LEU A 16 -3.00 -3.86 -6.18
CA LEU A 16 -3.20 -2.63 -6.92
C LEU A 16 -4.69 -2.26 -7.02
N ILE A 17 -5.59 -3.23 -7.17
CA ILE A 17 -7.05 -2.98 -7.24
C ILE A 17 -7.58 -2.28 -5.97
N PRO A 18 -7.41 -2.82 -4.75
CA PRO A 18 -7.87 -2.15 -3.54
C PRO A 18 -7.18 -0.80 -3.32
N ALA A 19 -5.89 -0.67 -3.67
CA ALA A 19 -5.18 0.60 -3.58
C ALA A 19 -5.79 1.66 -4.52
N PHE A 20 -6.19 1.25 -5.72
CA PHE A 20 -6.80 2.12 -6.71
C PHE A 20 -8.19 2.60 -6.27
N VAL A 21 -8.99 1.73 -5.66
CA VAL A 21 -10.30 2.11 -5.10
C VAL A 21 -10.13 3.14 -3.99
N ILE A 22 -9.24 2.90 -3.04
CA ILE A 22 -8.98 3.85 -1.95
C ILE A 22 -8.37 5.15 -2.50
N PHE A 23 -7.54 5.06 -3.55
CA PHE A 23 -6.96 6.24 -4.21
C PHE A 23 -8.03 7.11 -4.84
N ILE A 24 -9.01 6.52 -5.54
CA ILE A 24 -10.15 7.28 -6.10
C ILE A 24 -10.94 7.98 -4.99
N ILE A 25 -11.21 7.29 -3.88
CA ILE A 25 -11.91 7.88 -2.72
C ILE A 25 -11.12 9.07 -2.17
N ALA A 26 -9.80 8.91 -2.06
CA ALA A 26 -8.93 9.94 -1.53
C ALA A 26 -8.78 11.14 -2.49
N VAL A 27 -8.71 10.89 -3.80
CA VAL A 27 -8.73 11.94 -4.84
C VAL A 27 -10.05 12.71 -4.79
N LEU A 28 -11.18 12.03 -4.68
CA LEU A 28 -12.49 12.67 -4.55
C LEU A 28 -12.54 13.54 -3.29
N TYR A 29 -12.09 13.02 -2.14
CA TYR A 29 -12.01 13.79 -0.90
C TYR A 29 -11.12 15.03 -1.03
N SER A 30 -9.93 14.90 -1.64
CA SER A 30 -9.02 16.01 -1.90
C SER A 30 -9.58 17.04 -2.88
N LEU A 31 -10.35 16.62 -3.89
CA LEU A 31 -11.05 17.55 -4.79
C LEU A 31 -12.12 18.34 -4.02
N PHE A 32 -12.95 17.67 -3.21
CA PHE A 32 -13.98 18.35 -2.41
C PHE A 32 -13.38 19.32 -1.37
N THR A 33 -12.24 18.97 -0.76
CA THR A 33 -11.58 19.81 0.25
C THR A 33 -10.68 20.88 -0.35
N GLY A 34 -9.98 20.60 -1.46
CA GLY A 34 -9.09 21.54 -2.14
C GLY A 34 -9.84 22.63 -2.89
N VAL A 35 -11.00 22.32 -3.50
CA VAL A 35 -11.90 23.32 -4.09
C VAL A 35 -12.43 24.29 -3.03
N ALA A 36 -12.59 23.82 -1.78
CA ALA A 36 -13.02 24.68 -0.67
C ALA A 36 -11.91 25.61 -0.14
N GLN A 37 -10.63 25.35 -0.45
CA GLN A 37 -9.49 26.06 0.13
C GLN A 37 -8.65 26.89 -0.85
N ASN A 38 -9.06 27.03 -2.13
CA ASN A 38 -8.31 27.77 -3.16
C ASN A 38 -6.83 27.37 -3.24
N ILE A 39 -6.56 26.05 -3.14
CA ILE A 39 -5.20 25.52 -3.18
C ILE A 39 -4.68 25.56 -4.62
N ASP A 40 -3.46 26.08 -4.81
CA ASP A 40 -2.78 26.08 -6.10
C ASP A 40 -2.69 24.68 -6.72
N PHE A 41 -2.90 24.59 -8.03
CA PHE A 41 -2.97 23.33 -8.77
C PHE A 41 -1.75 22.42 -8.57
N PHE A 42 -0.56 23.00 -8.48
CA PHE A 42 0.68 22.27 -8.24
C PHE A 42 0.71 21.61 -6.85
N SER A 43 0.33 22.37 -5.82
CA SER A 43 0.23 21.88 -4.44
C SER A 43 -0.87 20.83 -4.28
N ALA A 44 -2.01 21.02 -4.96
CA ALA A 44 -3.09 20.03 -5.00
C ALA A 44 -2.61 18.72 -5.66
N THR A 45 -1.81 18.81 -6.73
CA THR A 45 -1.27 17.63 -7.42
C THR A 45 -0.27 16.87 -6.56
N LEU A 46 0.65 17.57 -5.88
CA LEU A 46 1.57 16.94 -4.94
C LEU A 46 0.85 16.31 -3.75
N GLY A 47 -0.18 16.97 -3.22
CA GLY A 47 -1.04 16.42 -2.17
C GLY A 47 -1.73 15.14 -2.61
N LEU A 48 -2.29 15.11 -3.83
CA LEU A 48 -2.91 13.92 -4.42
C LEU A 48 -1.92 12.76 -4.59
N ILE A 49 -0.69 13.04 -5.04
CA ILE A 49 0.37 12.03 -5.17
C ILE A 49 0.76 11.49 -3.79
N GLY A 50 0.98 12.36 -2.81
CA GLY A 50 1.32 11.96 -1.44
C GLY A 50 0.23 11.12 -0.79
N ILE A 51 -1.03 11.52 -0.95
CA ILE A 51 -2.19 10.79 -0.47
C ILE A 51 -2.29 9.43 -1.18
N GLY A 52 -2.07 9.37 -2.49
CA GLY A 52 -2.09 8.10 -3.22
C GLY A 52 -1.01 7.12 -2.79
N LEU A 53 0.19 7.61 -2.46
CA LEU A 53 1.26 6.79 -1.90
C LEU A 53 0.92 6.29 -0.49
N LEU A 54 0.38 7.16 0.38
CA LEU A 54 -0.05 6.75 1.73
C LEU A 54 -1.17 5.72 1.69
N VAL A 55 -2.13 5.92 0.79
CA VAL A 55 -3.25 5.01 0.56
C VAL A 55 -2.80 3.66 0.02
N GLY A 56 -1.93 3.65 -0.99
CA GLY A 56 -1.32 2.41 -1.47
C GLY A 56 -0.50 1.73 -0.38
N GLY A 57 0.13 2.54 0.48
CA GLY A 57 0.88 2.08 1.65
C GLY A 57 0.04 1.41 2.74
N LEU A 58 -1.23 1.79 2.91
CA LEU A 58 -2.13 1.17 3.90
C LEU A 58 -2.24 -0.35 3.75
N ILE A 59 -2.17 -0.86 2.51
CA ILE A 59 -2.23 -2.30 2.24
C ILE A 59 -1.03 -3.05 2.83
N TYR A 60 0.15 -2.43 2.75
CA TYR A 60 1.37 -2.97 3.35
C TYR A 60 1.41 -2.72 4.86
N SER A 61 0.72 -1.67 5.30
CA SER A 61 0.69 -1.26 6.70
C SER A 61 0.08 -2.29 7.61
N TRP A 62 -0.95 -2.99 7.15
CA TRP A 62 -1.53 -4.09 7.90
C TRP A 62 -0.52 -5.21 8.20
N ARG A 63 0.35 -5.52 7.23
CA ARG A 63 1.39 -6.56 7.38
C ARG A 63 2.48 -6.13 8.35
N VAL A 64 2.88 -4.86 8.28
CA VAL A 64 3.89 -4.29 9.17
C VAL A 64 3.34 -4.20 10.59
N ALA A 65 2.10 -3.73 10.77
CA ALA A 65 1.43 -3.70 12.06
C ALA A 65 1.29 -5.09 12.71
N ALA A 66 0.88 -6.09 11.94
CA ALA A 66 0.82 -7.47 12.42
C ALA A 66 2.21 -8.04 12.78
N GLY A 67 3.27 -7.64 12.08
CA GLY A 67 4.64 -8.07 12.38
C GLY A 67 5.23 -7.43 13.65
N ILE A 68 4.78 -6.22 13.98
CA ILE A 68 5.22 -5.45 15.17
C ILE A 68 4.37 -5.80 16.40
N MET A 69 3.08 -6.12 16.23
CA MET A 69 2.23 -6.67 17.28
C MET A 69 2.69 -8.09 17.63
N LYS A 70 3.71 -8.17 18.48
CA LYS A 70 4.13 -9.42 19.10
C LYS A 70 3.72 -9.43 20.56
N PRO A 71 3.20 -10.57 21.07
CA PRO A 71 2.94 -10.70 22.49
C PRO A 71 4.24 -10.44 23.27
N GLY A 72 4.13 -9.62 24.30
CA GLY A 72 5.26 -9.23 25.16
C GLY A 72 5.62 -10.31 26.18
N GLY A 73 4.73 -11.27 26.41
CA GLY A 73 4.99 -12.42 27.25
C GLY A 73 3.78 -13.36 27.36
N TYR A 74 4.00 -14.50 27.99
CA TYR A 74 2.99 -15.48 28.34
C TYR A 74 2.90 -15.56 29.87
N ASN A 75 1.69 -15.51 30.42
CA ASN A 75 1.48 -15.72 31.84
C ASN A 75 1.06 -17.17 32.09
N GLU A 76 1.94 -17.95 32.70
CA GLU A 76 1.70 -19.37 33.01
C GLU A 76 0.58 -19.57 34.04
N TYR A 77 0.29 -18.58 34.88
CA TYR A 77 -0.73 -18.67 35.93
C TYR A 77 -2.16 -18.42 35.43
N THR A 78 -2.32 -17.61 34.38
CA THR A 78 -3.63 -17.30 33.78
C THR A 78 -3.84 -17.97 32.42
N ASN A 79 -2.82 -18.62 31.86
CA ASN A 79 -2.80 -19.15 30.49
C ASN A 79 -3.11 -18.10 29.41
N GLU A 80 -2.74 -16.85 29.64
CA GLU A 80 -3.00 -15.74 28.74
C GLU A 80 -1.72 -15.13 28.17
N THR A 81 -1.79 -14.73 26.90
CA THR A 81 -0.75 -13.92 26.26
C THR A 81 -1.04 -12.44 26.50
N PHE A 82 -0.02 -11.67 26.85
CA PHE A 82 -0.17 -10.24 27.10
C PHE A 82 0.78 -9.45 26.21
N TYR A 83 0.36 -8.25 25.82
CA TYR A 83 1.19 -7.30 25.07
C TYR A 83 1.97 -6.40 26.04
N TYR A 84 3.17 -5.98 25.65
CA TYR A 84 3.90 -4.97 26.42
C TYR A 84 3.06 -3.69 26.55
N GLY A 85 2.74 -3.30 27.79
CA GLY A 85 1.85 -2.16 28.07
C GLY A 85 0.34 -2.48 28.01
N GLY A 86 -0.05 -3.75 28.00
CA GLY A 86 -1.46 -4.18 27.97
C GLY A 86 -2.18 -3.76 26.68
N ILE A 87 -3.49 -3.52 26.77
CA ILE A 87 -4.33 -3.09 25.63
C ILE A 87 -3.83 -1.76 25.05
N SER A 88 -3.46 -0.81 25.91
CA SER A 88 -2.95 0.50 25.49
C SER A 88 -1.62 0.40 24.74
N GLY A 89 -0.72 -0.46 25.22
CA GLY A 89 0.55 -0.73 24.54
C GLY A 89 0.37 -1.46 23.20
N ALA A 90 -0.58 -2.40 23.12
CA ALA A 90 -0.95 -3.06 21.87
C ALA A 90 -1.50 -2.07 20.83
N ALA A 91 -2.38 -1.16 21.23
CA ALA A 91 -2.92 -0.12 20.36
C ALA A 91 -1.81 0.83 19.83
N LEU A 92 -0.85 1.18 20.68
CA LEU A 92 0.28 2.04 20.30
C LEU A 92 1.23 1.33 19.33
N GLN A 93 1.54 0.06 19.58
CA GLN A 93 2.32 -0.78 18.66
C GLN A 93 1.63 -0.94 17.31
N PHE A 94 0.31 -1.15 17.31
CA PHE A 94 -0.49 -1.21 16.09
C PHE A 94 -0.45 0.12 15.33
N GLY A 95 -0.65 1.25 16.02
CA GLY A 95 -0.57 2.59 15.43
C GLY A 95 0.80 2.89 14.82
N LEU A 96 1.89 2.60 15.54
CA LEU A 96 3.25 2.72 15.02
C LEU A 96 3.47 1.83 13.78
N GLY A 97 2.97 0.61 13.81
CA GLY A 97 3.08 -0.30 12.68
C GLY A 97 2.29 0.14 11.46
N ILE A 98 1.13 0.79 11.67
CA ILE A 98 0.37 1.43 10.59
C ILE A 98 1.18 2.59 10.00
N VAL A 99 1.77 3.46 10.82
CA VAL A 99 2.54 4.63 10.35
C VAL A 99 3.79 4.22 9.59
N LEU A 100 4.61 3.33 10.17
CA LEU A 100 5.80 2.76 9.51
C LEU A 100 5.41 2.02 8.23
N GLY A 101 4.29 1.31 8.31
CA GLY A 101 3.62 0.66 7.20
C GLY A 101 3.27 1.59 6.06
N CYS A 102 2.71 2.76 6.34
CA CYS A 102 2.33 3.74 5.33
C CYS A 102 3.58 4.36 4.70
N MET A 103 4.60 4.65 5.50
CA MET A 103 5.89 5.19 5.03
C MET A 103 6.61 4.23 4.08
N LEU A 104 6.78 2.97 4.46
CA LEU A 104 7.46 1.96 3.63
C LEU A 104 6.53 1.44 2.52
N GLY A 105 5.25 1.32 2.81
CA GLY A 105 4.24 0.81 1.91
C GLY A 105 4.01 1.70 0.69
N GLY A 106 4.12 3.03 0.83
CA GLY A 106 4.06 3.92 -0.32
C GLY A 106 5.18 3.64 -1.33
N ILE A 107 6.38 3.30 -0.86
CA ILE A 107 7.52 2.92 -1.72
C ILE A 107 7.24 1.57 -2.40
N LEU A 108 6.77 0.58 -1.64
CA LEU A 108 6.42 -0.75 -2.19
C LEU A 108 5.28 -0.67 -3.21
N PHE A 109 4.31 0.23 -2.98
CA PHE A 109 3.23 0.49 -3.91
C PHE A 109 3.73 1.10 -5.21
N ALA A 110 4.64 2.09 -5.13
CA ALA A 110 5.29 2.65 -6.32
C ALA A 110 6.07 1.59 -7.12
N ILE A 111 6.73 0.66 -6.44
CA ILE A 111 7.41 -0.49 -7.08
C ILE A 111 6.40 -1.40 -7.79
N ASP A 112 5.28 -1.74 -7.16
CA ASP A 112 4.25 -2.61 -7.77
C ASP A 112 3.57 -1.92 -8.98
N ILE A 113 3.42 -0.58 -8.98
CA ILE A 113 3.04 0.20 -10.17
C ILE A 113 4.09 0.04 -11.28
N LEU A 114 5.37 0.24 -10.96
CA LEU A 114 6.46 0.15 -11.94
C LEU A 114 6.53 -1.25 -12.57
N ARG A 115 6.40 -2.31 -11.76
CA ARG A 115 6.35 -3.71 -12.22
C ARG A 115 5.18 -3.94 -13.18
N THR A 116 4.01 -3.38 -12.85
CA THR A 116 2.82 -3.47 -13.71
C THR A 116 3.05 -2.79 -15.06
N ILE A 117 3.64 -1.59 -15.08
CA ILE A 117 3.98 -0.86 -16.31
C ILE A 117 4.97 -1.66 -17.17
N ILE A 118 6.05 -2.19 -16.56
CA ILE A 118 7.05 -2.99 -17.25
C ILE A 118 6.40 -4.23 -17.91
N PHE A 119 5.52 -4.93 -17.18
CA PHE A 119 4.79 -6.08 -17.71
C PHE A 119 3.94 -5.71 -18.93
N ILE A 120 3.18 -4.61 -18.87
CA ILE A 120 2.33 -4.15 -19.97
C ILE A 120 3.17 -3.82 -21.21
N ILE A 121 4.29 -3.11 -21.03
CA ILE A 121 5.20 -2.75 -22.13
C ILE A 121 5.79 -4.02 -22.77
N TYR A 122 6.27 -4.95 -21.94
CA TYR A 122 6.90 -6.17 -22.42
C TYR A 122 5.90 -7.08 -23.14
N SER A 123 4.70 -7.26 -22.57
CA SER A 123 3.61 -8.03 -23.17
C SER A 123 3.21 -7.47 -24.53
N LYS A 124 3.07 -6.15 -24.66
CA LYS A 124 2.76 -5.47 -25.92
C LYS A 124 3.86 -5.67 -26.98
N LYS A 125 5.13 -5.63 -26.57
CA LYS A 125 6.28 -5.88 -27.47
C LYS A 125 6.33 -7.31 -27.99
N THR A 126 6.00 -8.31 -27.16
CA THR A 126 5.88 -9.71 -27.60
C THR A 126 4.71 -9.93 -28.54
N ALA A 127 3.53 -9.35 -28.26
CA ALA A 127 2.38 -9.45 -29.16
C ALA A 127 2.71 -8.86 -30.54
N ASN A 128 3.36 -7.69 -30.58
CA ASN A 128 3.72 -7.05 -31.86
C ASN A 128 4.76 -7.85 -32.68
N LYS A 129 5.59 -8.68 -32.03
CA LYS A 129 6.53 -9.59 -32.71
C LYS A 129 5.85 -10.82 -33.30
N GLU A 130 4.76 -11.31 -32.69
CA GLU A 130 3.97 -12.44 -33.23
C GLU A 130 3.15 -12.04 -34.46
N TYR A 131 2.80 -10.76 -34.62
CA TYR A 131 2.10 -10.26 -35.82
C TYR A 131 3.03 -9.93 -37.01
N LEU A 132 4.34 -9.96 -36.81
CA LEU A 132 5.35 -9.62 -37.82
C LEU A 132 6.11 -10.84 -38.38
N ASN A 133 5.78 -12.04 -37.91
CA ASN A 133 6.25 -13.33 -38.42
C ASN A 133 5.08 -14.13 -38.98
#